data_AF-A0A1V6CCB0-F1
#
_entry.id   AF-A0A1V6CCB0-F1
#
_cell.length_a   1.000
_cell.length_b   1.000
_cell.length_c   1.000
_cell.angle_alpha   90.00
_cell.angle_beta   90.00
_cell.angle_gamma   90.00
#
_symmetry.space_group_name_H-M   'P 1'
#
loop_
_entity.id
_entity.type
_entity.pdbx_description
1 polymer ?
#
loop_
_entity_poly.entity_id
_entity_poly.type
_entity_poly.pdbx_seq_one_letter_code
_entity_poly.pdbx_strand_id
1 'polypeptide(L)'
;MKNFLQVVVFGDSLTWSPGVAMGERYADFLEKNLQDMCTDQWYCDVAACGDGGNTAEEGLSRIQRDCLSYNPHIVVLNFGANDSVRAPSKQQFMECYRKIINTIKHSATNHIILETTPTLDQQWHSQKNNPSAIFYGGLENYLEFFSHSFIRETAKLEDLILYDRFSLYHQKISEQPCLREKWIQKDGVHLTGEGNRFFAEGLASIIKTIIPEVHLVQTNSETWLEDALLNPVYIECCESLQTGRLKEYFSEPQGLKRLMLQKTRSFSRRAMAFADNEELQNKAYTAYCLASGFMAAERIYTSQDKEISEKSVRWAMSYLKNIPENNLIQKLIEIFEKL
;
A
#
# COMPACT_ATOMS: atom_id res chain seq x y z
N MET A 1 -8.36 16.48 21.06
CA MET A 1 -7.44 16.08 19.97
C MET A 1 -7.75 14.64 19.63
N LYS A 2 -7.93 14.31 18.34
CA LYS A 2 -8.00 12.90 17.92
C LYS A 2 -6.57 12.37 17.81
N ASN A 3 -6.38 11.11 18.13
CA ASN A 3 -5.12 10.40 17.96
C ASN A 3 -4.81 10.19 16.48
N PHE A 4 -3.56 9.87 16.15
CA PHE A 4 -3.15 9.55 14.78
C PHE A 4 -2.55 8.15 14.72
N LEU A 5 -3.07 7.30 13.83
CA LEU A 5 -2.55 5.97 13.55
C LEU A 5 -1.91 5.96 12.17
N GLN A 6 -0.65 5.52 12.13
CA GLN A 6 0.09 5.29 10.90
C GLN A 6 0.31 3.80 10.73
N VAL A 7 -0.30 3.24 9.69
CA VAL A 7 0.01 1.89 9.21
C VAL A 7 0.84 2.03 7.95
N VAL A 8 1.90 1.26 7.83
CA VAL A 8 2.62 1.08 6.56
C VAL A 8 2.42 -0.36 6.11
N VAL A 9 1.82 -0.53 4.93
CA VAL A 9 1.83 -1.83 4.24
C VAL A 9 3.05 -1.83 3.34
N PHE A 10 4.05 -2.64 3.69
CA PHE A 10 5.36 -2.68 3.07
C PHE A 10 5.57 -4.02 2.37
N GLY A 11 5.67 -4.00 1.04
CA GLY A 11 5.76 -5.23 0.28
C GLY A 11 5.97 -5.02 -1.21
N ASP A 12 5.51 -5.97 -2.02
CA ASP A 12 5.72 -5.98 -3.46
C ASP A 12 4.47 -5.51 -4.25
N SER A 13 4.19 -6.14 -5.39
CA SER A 13 3.03 -5.84 -6.22
C SER A 13 1.70 -6.15 -5.54
N LEU A 14 1.61 -7.13 -4.64
CA LEU A 14 0.37 -7.40 -3.90
C LEU A 14 -0.04 -6.20 -3.05
N THR A 15 0.94 -5.57 -2.40
CA THR A 15 0.77 -4.32 -1.65
C THR A 15 0.44 -3.14 -2.55
N TRP A 16 1.03 -3.07 -3.76
CA TRP A 16 0.69 -2.01 -4.73
C TRP A 16 -0.74 -2.14 -5.26
N SER A 17 -1.23 -3.38 -5.42
CA SER A 17 -2.50 -3.72 -6.07
C SER A 17 -2.57 -3.18 -7.52
N PRO A 18 -1.78 -3.73 -8.47
CA PRO A 18 -1.92 -3.40 -9.88
C PRO A 18 -3.26 -3.93 -10.43
N GLY A 19 -3.75 -3.31 -11.51
CA GLY A 19 -4.97 -3.77 -12.18
C GLY A 19 -6.28 -3.45 -11.44
N VAL A 20 -6.25 -2.59 -10.42
CA VAL A 20 -7.45 -2.07 -9.75
C VAL A 20 -7.44 -0.55 -9.67
N ALA A 21 -8.63 0.04 -9.55
CA ALA A 21 -8.81 1.48 -9.39
C ALA A 21 -8.28 2.01 -8.05
N MET A 22 -8.00 3.31 -7.99
CA MET A 22 -7.89 4.00 -6.71
C MET A 22 -9.20 3.87 -5.94
N GLY A 23 -9.12 3.58 -4.64
CA GLY A 23 -10.27 3.24 -3.81
C GLY A 23 -10.62 1.74 -3.79
N GLU A 24 -9.98 0.93 -4.64
CA GLU A 24 -10.16 -0.54 -4.68
C GLU A 24 -8.86 -1.31 -4.39
N ARG A 25 -7.79 -0.62 -4.00
CA ARG A 25 -6.53 -1.25 -3.55
C ARG A 25 -6.69 -1.84 -2.16
N TYR A 26 -5.82 -2.80 -1.82
CA TYR A 26 -5.76 -3.39 -0.49
C TYR A 26 -5.64 -2.34 0.62
N ALA A 27 -4.70 -1.42 0.48
CA ALA A 27 -4.47 -0.35 1.45
C ALA A 27 -5.62 0.68 1.51
N ASP A 28 -6.33 0.93 0.39
CA ASP A 28 -7.45 1.88 0.37
C ASP A 28 -8.64 1.33 1.17
N PHE A 29 -8.96 0.04 1.00
CA PHE A 29 -9.97 -0.62 1.84
C PHE A 29 -9.54 -0.70 3.30
N LEU A 30 -8.26 -0.99 3.57
CA LEU A 30 -7.75 -1.03 4.93
C LEU A 30 -7.89 0.32 5.63
N GLU A 31 -7.49 1.42 4.96
CA GLU A 31 -7.61 2.77 5.51
C GLU A 31 -9.07 3.12 5.82
N LYS A 32 -9.97 2.82 4.88
CA LYS A 32 -11.40 3.06 5.06
C LYS A 32 -11.95 2.26 6.25
N ASN A 33 -11.67 0.95 6.30
CA ASN A 33 -12.16 0.07 7.36
C ASN A 33 -11.64 0.53 8.74
N LEU A 34 -10.35 0.88 8.85
CA LEU A 34 -9.79 1.39 10.09
C LEU A 34 -10.39 2.74 10.49
N GLN A 35 -10.59 3.63 9.51
CA GLN A 35 -11.22 4.92 9.77
C GLN A 35 -12.66 4.73 10.25
N ASP A 36 -13.46 3.88 9.60
CA ASP A 36 -14.86 3.58 9.95
C ASP A 36 -14.97 2.90 11.33
N MET A 37 -14.01 2.04 11.69
CA MET A 37 -14.00 1.35 12.98
C MET A 37 -13.53 2.24 14.15
N CYS A 38 -12.84 3.36 13.88
CA CYS A 38 -12.15 4.18 14.89
C CYS A 38 -12.49 5.69 14.83
N THR A 39 -13.52 6.09 14.06
CA THR A 39 -13.84 7.47 13.63
C THR A 39 -13.78 8.54 14.72
N ASP A 40 -14.15 8.17 15.95
CA ASP A 40 -14.36 9.12 17.03
C ASP A 40 -13.05 9.47 17.76
N GLN A 41 -12.05 8.60 17.66
CA GLN A 41 -10.82 8.69 18.45
C GLN A 41 -9.56 8.82 17.60
N TRP A 42 -9.56 8.30 16.36
CA TRP A 42 -8.35 8.21 15.54
C TRP A 42 -8.53 8.77 14.13
N TYR A 43 -7.51 9.49 13.67
CA TYR A 43 -7.18 9.68 12.27
C TYR A 43 -6.30 8.52 11.83
N CYS A 44 -6.78 7.71 10.88
CA CYS A 44 -6.02 6.59 10.37
C CYS A 44 -5.44 6.94 9.00
N ASP A 45 -4.13 6.72 8.82
CA ASP A 45 -3.47 6.76 7.53
C ASP A 45 -2.83 5.40 7.24
N VAL A 46 -3.02 4.91 6.01
CA VAL A 46 -2.41 3.67 5.54
C VAL A 46 -1.55 3.98 4.33
N ALA A 47 -0.23 3.84 4.49
CA ALA A 47 0.73 4.03 3.43
C ALA A 47 0.88 2.73 2.61
N ALA A 48 0.52 2.77 1.33
CA ALA A 48 0.64 1.67 0.38
C ALA A 48 2.04 1.63 -0.25
N CYS A 49 3.00 1.06 0.47
CA CYS A 49 4.43 1.06 0.14
C CYS A 49 4.87 -0.22 -0.59
N GLY A 50 4.06 -0.65 -1.56
CA GLY A 50 4.33 -1.77 -2.46
C GLY A 50 5.18 -1.34 -3.64
N ASP A 51 6.14 -2.15 -4.10
CA ASP A 51 6.84 -1.92 -5.36
C ASP A 51 6.89 -3.19 -6.22
N GLY A 52 6.51 -3.05 -7.48
CA GLY A 52 6.21 -4.18 -8.37
C GLY A 52 7.39 -5.12 -8.53
N GLY A 53 7.15 -6.41 -8.34
CA GLY A 53 8.17 -7.45 -8.52
C GLY A 53 9.26 -7.51 -7.45
N ASN A 54 9.32 -6.57 -6.50
CA ASN A 54 10.43 -6.47 -5.54
C ASN A 54 10.61 -7.74 -4.70
N THR A 55 11.87 -8.13 -4.47
CA THR A 55 12.27 -9.13 -3.47
C THR A 55 12.43 -8.49 -2.08
N ALA A 56 12.61 -9.30 -1.04
CA ALA A 56 12.95 -8.81 0.30
C ALA A 56 14.28 -8.06 0.34
N GLU A 57 15.25 -8.39 -0.52
CA GLU A 57 16.50 -7.64 -0.64
C GLU A 57 16.28 -6.23 -1.19
N GLU A 58 15.49 -6.12 -2.27
CA GLU A 58 15.12 -4.84 -2.87
C GLU A 58 14.27 -4.02 -1.88
N GLY A 59 13.36 -4.68 -1.15
CA GLY A 59 12.64 -4.09 -0.01
C GLY A 59 13.58 -3.53 1.04
N LEU A 60 14.57 -4.30 1.50
CA LEU A 60 15.55 -3.84 2.49
C LEU A 60 16.30 -2.58 2.01
N SER A 61 16.64 -2.48 0.72
CA SER A 61 17.34 -1.32 0.16
C SER A 61 16.52 -0.02 0.22
N ARG A 62 15.18 -0.12 0.21
CA ARG A 62 14.27 1.04 0.23
C ARG A 62 13.54 1.24 1.56
N ILE A 63 13.86 0.46 2.58
CA ILE A 63 13.14 0.46 3.87
C ILE A 63 13.12 1.84 4.55
N GLN A 64 14.21 2.62 4.44
CA GLN A 64 14.25 3.97 5.02
C GLN A 64 13.22 4.89 4.36
N ARG A 65 13.16 4.87 3.01
CA ARG A 65 12.26 5.71 2.22
C ARG A 65 10.80 5.29 2.40
N ASP A 66 10.54 4.00 2.28
CA ASP A 66 9.19 3.48 2.10
C ASP A 66 8.53 2.97 3.37
N CYS A 67 9.28 2.80 4.46
CA CYS A 67 8.74 2.33 5.73
C CYS A 67 9.10 3.27 6.88
N LEU A 68 10.38 3.38 7.22
CA LEU A 68 10.80 4.07 8.45
C LEU A 68 10.50 5.58 8.42
N SER A 69 10.64 6.25 7.26
CA SER A 69 10.38 7.69 7.17
C SER A 69 8.92 8.08 7.42
N TYR A 70 8.00 7.12 7.40
CA TYR A 70 6.61 7.37 7.80
C TYR A 70 6.45 7.41 9.32
N ASN A 71 7.46 7.06 10.13
CA ASN A 71 7.33 6.84 11.57
C ASN A 71 6.09 5.96 11.89
N PRO A 72 6.08 4.70 11.42
CA PRO A 72 4.91 3.84 11.50
C PRO A 72 4.64 3.40 12.93
N HIS A 73 3.35 3.33 13.27
CA HIS A 73 2.91 2.68 14.50
C HIS A 73 2.79 1.17 14.31
N ILE A 74 2.36 0.75 13.11
CA ILE A 74 2.20 -0.66 12.71
C ILE A 74 2.80 -0.84 11.33
N VAL A 75 3.57 -1.92 11.15
CA VAL A 75 4.08 -2.32 9.82
C VAL A 75 3.50 -3.67 9.44
N VAL A 76 2.94 -3.75 8.23
CA VAL A 76 2.45 -4.98 7.62
C VAL A 76 3.45 -5.39 6.54
N LEU A 77 4.05 -6.57 6.66
CA LEU A 77 5.15 -7.01 5.82
C LEU A 77 4.72 -8.12 4.86
N ASN A 78 4.89 -7.89 3.55
CA ASN A 78 4.59 -8.90 2.53
C ASN A 78 5.66 -8.97 1.43
N PHE A 79 6.53 -9.98 1.54
CA PHE A 79 7.51 -10.41 0.54
C PHE A 79 7.56 -11.94 0.51
N GLY A 80 8.15 -12.52 -0.54
CA GLY A 80 8.35 -13.97 -0.63
C GLY A 80 7.87 -14.60 -1.94
N ALA A 81 6.86 -14.01 -2.60
CA ALA A 81 6.38 -14.52 -3.90
C ALA A 81 7.45 -14.31 -4.99
N ASN A 82 7.90 -13.06 -5.16
CA ASN A 82 8.96 -12.73 -6.11
C ASN A 82 10.29 -13.37 -5.72
N ASP A 83 10.61 -13.45 -4.42
CA ASP A 83 11.81 -14.10 -3.91
C ASP A 83 11.91 -15.57 -4.32
N SER A 84 10.79 -16.31 -4.32
CA SER A 84 10.78 -17.71 -4.74
C SER A 84 11.27 -17.91 -6.19
N VAL A 85 11.18 -16.88 -7.02
CA VAL A 85 11.59 -16.90 -8.43
C VAL A 85 12.92 -16.20 -8.66
N ARG A 86 13.16 -15.07 -7.96
CA ARG A 86 14.24 -14.12 -8.27
C ARG A 86 15.37 -14.13 -7.24
N ALA A 87 15.14 -14.53 -6.00
CA ALA A 87 16.18 -14.52 -4.99
C ALA A 87 17.22 -15.60 -5.33
N PRO A 88 18.53 -15.32 -5.16
CA PRO A 88 19.58 -16.31 -5.45
C PRO A 88 19.45 -17.59 -4.60
N SER A 89 18.87 -17.50 -3.41
CA SER A 89 18.56 -18.66 -2.57
C SER A 89 17.46 -18.36 -1.54
N LYS A 90 16.83 -19.41 -1.02
CA LYS A 90 15.95 -19.33 0.16
C LYS A 90 16.65 -18.69 1.35
N GLN A 91 17.93 -18.98 1.57
CA GLN A 91 18.68 -18.44 2.70
C GLN A 91 18.87 -16.91 2.59
N GLN A 92 19.14 -16.40 1.39
CA GLN A 92 19.22 -14.95 1.18
C GLN A 92 17.89 -14.26 1.45
N PHE A 93 16.77 -14.84 1.00
CA PHE A 93 15.44 -14.36 1.37
C PHE A 93 15.26 -14.31 2.90
N MET A 94 15.57 -15.41 3.61
CA MET A 94 15.43 -15.47 5.07
C MET A 94 16.30 -14.42 5.78
N GLU A 95 17.54 -14.21 5.32
CA GLU A 95 18.45 -13.22 5.88
C GLU A 95 17.95 -11.78 5.66
N CYS A 96 17.52 -11.45 4.44
CA CYS A 96 16.94 -10.15 4.12
C CYS A 96 15.64 -9.89 4.90
N TYR A 97 14.76 -10.88 4.99
CA TYR A 97 13.49 -10.77 5.70
C TYR A 97 13.71 -10.53 7.21
N ARG A 98 14.64 -11.26 7.85
CA ARG A 98 15.04 -11.00 9.25
C ARG A 98 15.64 -9.61 9.43
N LYS A 99 16.49 -9.16 8.50
CA LYS A 99 17.06 -7.80 8.55
C LYS A 99 15.98 -6.74 8.47
N ILE A 100 14.95 -6.91 7.64
CA ILE A 100 13.80 -5.99 7.59
C ILE A 100 13.10 -5.94 8.95
N ILE A 101 12.72 -7.09 9.51
CA ILE A 101 12.03 -7.16 10.81
C ILE A 101 12.87 -6.48 11.89
N ASN A 102 14.15 -6.84 12.00
CA ASN A 102 15.05 -6.25 12.99
C ASN A 102 15.17 -4.75 12.79
N THR A 103 15.32 -4.27 11.56
CA THR A 103 15.41 -2.84 11.28
C THR A 103 14.14 -2.10 11.71
N ILE A 104 12.95 -2.68 11.50
CA ILE A 104 11.68 -2.07 11.95
C ILE A 104 11.59 -2.05 13.49
N LYS A 105 11.91 -3.17 14.16
CA LYS A 105 11.91 -3.25 15.63
C LYS A 105 12.85 -2.24 16.27
N HIS A 106 14.06 -2.08 15.71
CA HIS A 106 15.07 -1.17 16.26
C HIS A 106 14.74 0.31 16.00
N SER A 107 14.15 0.63 14.85
CA SER A 107 14.04 2.02 14.38
C SER A 107 12.63 2.61 14.44
N ALA A 108 11.57 1.80 14.62
CA ALA A 108 10.20 2.29 14.54
C ALA A 108 9.24 1.64 15.55
N THR A 109 8.97 0.33 15.44
CA THR A 109 7.88 -0.30 16.20
C THR A 109 8.08 -1.82 16.33
N ASN A 110 7.55 -2.38 17.43
CA ASN A 110 7.44 -3.83 17.62
C ASN A 110 6.13 -4.40 17.06
N HIS A 111 5.17 -3.54 16.70
CA HIS A 111 3.88 -3.95 16.13
C HIS A 111 4.03 -4.28 14.65
N ILE A 112 4.49 -5.50 14.37
CA ILE A 112 4.75 -6.01 13.03
C ILE A 112 3.78 -7.16 12.72
N ILE A 113 3.06 -7.05 11.61
CA ILE A 113 2.18 -8.10 11.08
C ILE A 113 2.86 -8.73 9.87
N LEU A 114 3.07 -10.05 9.90
CA LEU A 114 3.64 -10.79 8.78
C LEU A 114 2.53 -11.40 7.93
N GLU A 115 2.58 -11.21 6.61
CA GLU A 115 1.58 -11.75 5.68
C GLU A 115 2.17 -12.83 4.76
N THR A 116 1.43 -13.93 4.60
CA THR A 116 1.66 -14.88 3.51
C THR A 116 0.99 -14.40 2.21
N THR A 117 1.45 -14.89 1.07
CA THR A 117 0.81 -14.61 -0.23
C THR A 117 -0.44 -15.49 -0.37
N PRO A 118 -1.62 -14.95 -0.72
CA PRO A 118 -2.86 -15.73 -0.74
C PRO A 118 -2.80 -16.98 -1.63
N THR A 119 -2.19 -16.89 -2.80
CA THR A 119 -2.09 -17.98 -3.79
C THR A 119 -1.08 -17.65 -4.88
N LEU A 120 -0.58 -18.67 -5.57
CA LEU A 120 0.00 -18.57 -6.90
C LEU A 120 -0.71 -19.59 -7.79
N ASP A 121 -1.72 -19.12 -8.53
CA ASP A 121 -2.63 -19.99 -9.25
C ASP A 121 -1.92 -20.79 -10.35
N GLN A 122 -1.90 -22.12 -10.19
CA GLN A 122 -1.18 -23.02 -11.09
C GLN A 122 -1.66 -22.97 -12.55
N GLN A 123 -2.90 -22.55 -12.82
CA GLN A 123 -3.44 -22.50 -14.18
C GLN A 123 -3.10 -21.16 -14.87
N TRP A 124 -3.24 -20.07 -14.13
CA TRP A 124 -3.17 -18.71 -14.67
C TRP A 124 -1.77 -18.10 -14.58
N HIS A 125 -1.00 -18.46 -13.56
CA HIS A 125 0.27 -17.79 -13.30
C HIS A 125 1.35 -18.06 -14.35
N SER A 126 2.11 -17.02 -14.70
CA SER A 126 3.15 -17.09 -15.73
C SER A 126 4.30 -18.05 -15.36
N GLN A 127 4.53 -18.26 -14.07
CA GLN A 127 5.58 -19.17 -13.55
C GLN A 127 5.13 -20.63 -13.42
N LYS A 128 3.96 -21.02 -13.94
CA LYS A 128 3.43 -22.39 -13.81
C LYS A 128 4.36 -23.51 -14.28
N ASN A 129 5.28 -23.20 -15.20
CA ASN A 129 6.28 -24.14 -15.74
C ASN A 129 7.67 -23.96 -15.12
N ASN A 130 7.79 -23.22 -14.02
CA ASN A 130 9.06 -23.05 -13.32
C ASN A 130 9.60 -24.42 -12.86
N PRO A 131 10.85 -24.82 -13.21
CA PRO A 131 11.37 -26.15 -12.88
C PRO A 131 11.39 -26.45 -11.38
N SER A 132 11.73 -25.47 -10.55
CA SER A 132 11.67 -25.63 -9.09
C SER A 132 10.24 -25.86 -8.63
N ALA A 133 9.28 -25.09 -9.14
CA ALA A 133 7.88 -25.31 -8.82
C ALA A 133 7.38 -26.71 -9.21
N ILE A 134 7.75 -27.19 -10.41
CA ILE A 134 7.43 -28.55 -10.85
C ILE A 134 8.03 -29.60 -9.91
N PHE A 135 9.29 -29.43 -9.49
CA PHE A 135 9.97 -30.33 -8.56
C PHE A 135 9.23 -30.44 -7.22
N TYR A 136 8.71 -29.34 -6.68
CA TYR A 136 7.92 -29.33 -5.44
C TYR A 136 6.43 -29.69 -5.66
N GLY A 137 6.02 -30.05 -6.88
CA GLY A 137 4.65 -30.46 -7.18
C GLY A 137 3.66 -29.30 -7.39
N GLY A 138 4.14 -28.09 -7.65
CA GLY A 138 3.33 -26.92 -7.98
C GLY A 138 3.88 -25.62 -7.41
N LEU A 139 3.38 -24.49 -7.93
CA LEU A 139 3.74 -23.15 -7.48
C LEU A 139 3.52 -22.96 -5.97
N GLU A 140 2.37 -23.38 -5.46
CA GLU A 140 1.99 -23.16 -4.06
C GLU A 140 2.81 -24.02 -3.10
N ASN A 141 3.10 -25.28 -3.45
CA ASN A 141 4.00 -26.12 -2.66
C ASN A 141 5.42 -25.56 -2.63
N TYR A 142 5.88 -25.02 -3.75
CA TYR A 142 7.18 -24.37 -3.81
C TYR A 142 7.20 -23.08 -3.00
N LEU A 143 6.14 -22.28 -3.05
CA LEU A 143 5.99 -21.08 -2.24
C LEU A 143 5.93 -21.40 -0.73
N GLU A 144 5.24 -22.48 -0.37
CA GLU A 144 5.20 -23.00 0.99
C GLU A 144 6.60 -23.36 1.50
N PHE A 145 7.35 -24.12 0.70
CA PHE A 145 8.73 -24.46 1.00
C PHE A 145 9.62 -23.22 1.06
N PHE A 146 9.50 -22.30 0.11
CA PHE A 146 10.45 -21.21 -0.06
C PHE A 146 10.25 -20.11 0.98
N SER A 147 9.02 -19.62 1.17
CA SER A 147 8.74 -18.44 1.98
C SER A 147 7.74 -18.67 3.11
N HIS A 148 6.57 -19.29 2.86
CA HIS A 148 5.49 -19.27 3.85
C HIS A 148 5.83 -20.01 5.14
N SER A 149 6.44 -21.21 5.04
CA SER A 149 6.88 -21.98 6.22
C SER A 149 7.79 -21.15 7.13
N PHE A 150 8.75 -20.44 6.53
CA PHE A 150 9.66 -19.54 7.24
C PHE A 150 8.95 -18.32 7.85
N ILE A 151 8.00 -17.71 7.14
CA ILE A 151 7.23 -16.56 7.65
C ILE A 151 6.41 -16.99 8.88
N ARG A 152 5.74 -18.15 8.83
CA ARG A 152 4.98 -18.71 9.97
C ARG A 152 5.87 -19.03 11.16
N GLU A 153 7.02 -19.67 10.90
CA GLU A 153 8.00 -19.98 11.93
C GLU A 153 8.55 -18.71 12.58
N THR A 154 8.88 -17.70 11.78
CA THR A 154 9.38 -16.40 12.25
C THR A 154 8.33 -15.70 13.11
N ALA A 155 7.07 -15.65 12.66
CA ALA A 155 5.98 -15.06 13.45
C ALA A 155 5.89 -15.71 14.84
N LYS A 156 5.95 -17.05 14.89
CA LYS A 156 5.91 -17.80 16.14
C LYS A 156 7.14 -17.58 17.03
N LEU A 157 8.34 -17.60 16.47
CA LEU A 157 9.59 -17.48 17.23
C LEU A 157 9.82 -16.07 17.78
N GLU A 158 9.40 -15.05 17.03
CA GLU A 158 9.58 -13.63 17.35
C GLU A 158 8.37 -13.03 18.09
N ASP A 159 7.35 -13.84 18.38
CA ASP A 159 6.05 -13.45 18.96
C ASP A 159 5.39 -12.29 18.19
N LEU A 160 5.39 -12.39 16.86
CA LEU A 160 4.77 -11.43 15.94
C LEU A 160 3.43 -11.94 15.45
N ILE A 161 2.55 -11.01 15.09
CA ILE A 161 1.23 -11.32 14.56
C ILE A 161 1.37 -11.87 13.14
N LEU A 162 0.79 -13.04 12.89
CA LEU A 162 0.69 -13.64 11.57
C LEU A 162 -0.71 -13.37 10.99
N TYR A 163 -0.77 -12.78 9.80
CA TYR A 163 -1.97 -12.83 8.97
C TYR A 163 -1.78 -13.82 7.82
N ASP A 164 -2.19 -15.07 8.08
CA ASP A 164 -2.00 -16.19 7.15
C ASP A 164 -3.05 -16.20 6.03
N ARG A 165 -2.87 -15.30 5.06
CA ARG A 165 -3.78 -15.14 3.93
C ARG A 165 -3.83 -16.38 3.04
N PHE A 166 -2.74 -17.15 2.96
CA PHE A 166 -2.70 -18.41 2.20
C PHE A 166 -3.70 -19.43 2.76
N SER A 167 -3.60 -19.76 4.05
CA SER A 167 -4.53 -20.71 4.67
C SER A 167 -5.98 -20.20 4.64
N LEU A 168 -6.19 -18.89 4.87
CA LEU A 168 -7.51 -18.27 4.79
C LEU A 168 -8.11 -18.38 3.38
N TYR A 169 -7.31 -18.09 2.34
CA TYR A 169 -7.72 -18.21 0.95
C TYR A 169 -8.18 -19.64 0.64
N HIS A 170 -7.33 -20.64 0.90
CA HIS A 170 -7.65 -22.03 0.56
C HIS A 170 -8.84 -22.56 1.34
N GLN A 171 -9.01 -22.17 2.61
CA GLN A 171 -10.23 -22.47 3.35
C GLN A 171 -11.45 -21.91 2.62
N LYS A 172 -11.45 -20.62 2.28
CA LYS A 172 -12.61 -19.96 1.65
C LYS A 172 -12.92 -20.52 0.26
N ILE A 173 -11.92 -20.81 -0.54
CA ILE A 173 -12.13 -21.43 -1.87
C ILE A 173 -12.65 -22.86 -1.74
N SER A 174 -12.23 -23.62 -0.73
CA SER A 174 -12.78 -24.97 -0.49
C SER A 174 -14.26 -24.94 -0.11
N GLU A 175 -14.68 -23.92 0.66
CA GLU A 175 -16.08 -23.67 1.03
C GLU A 175 -16.89 -23.15 -0.17
N GLN A 176 -16.30 -22.26 -0.98
CA GLN A 176 -16.97 -21.58 -2.10
C GLN A 176 -16.01 -21.43 -3.30
N PRO A 177 -15.93 -22.43 -4.20
CA PRO A 177 -14.97 -22.43 -5.30
C PRO A 177 -15.08 -21.25 -6.28
N CYS A 178 -16.27 -20.65 -6.41
CA CYS A 178 -16.49 -19.50 -7.30
C CYS A 178 -15.74 -18.23 -6.85
N LEU A 179 -15.30 -18.16 -5.59
CA LEU A 179 -14.52 -17.03 -5.07
C LEU A 179 -13.16 -16.88 -5.76
N ARG A 180 -12.60 -17.97 -6.32
CA ARG A 180 -11.31 -17.95 -7.02
C ARG A 180 -11.30 -16.91 -8.14
N GLU A 181 -12.32 -16.92 -8.99
CA GLU A 181 -12.42 -15.97 -10.12
C GLU A 181 -12.80 -14.56 -9.69
N LYS A 182 -13.44 -14.44 -8.51
CA LYS A 182 -13.81 -13.15 -7.95
C LYS A 182 -12.66 -12.47 -7.26
N TRP A 183 -11.74 -13.21 -6.65
CA TRP A 183 -10.69 -12.66 -5.79
C TRP A 183 -9.34 -12.56 -6.47
N ILE A 184 -9.03 -13.44 -7.44
CA ILE A 184 -7.73 -13.49 -8.11
C ILE A 184 -7.88 -13.06 -9.56
N GLN A 185 -7.05 -12.12 -9.99
CA GLN A 185 -6.96 -11.72 -11.39
C GLN A 185 -6.46 -12.90 -12.25
N LYS A 186 -6.74 -12.85 -13.56
CA LYS A 186 -6.35 -13.92 -14.51
C LYS A 186 -4.83 -14.00 -14.76
N ASP A 187 -4.02 -13.21 -14.05
CA ASP A 187 -2.57 -13.40 -13.95
C ASP A 187 -2.16 -14.42 -12.87
N GLY A 188 -3.11 -14.89 -12.06
CA GLY A 188 -2.91 -15.93 -11.06
C GLY A 188 -2.18 -15.49 -9.80
N VAL A 189 -1.97 -14.19 -9.56
CA VAL A 189 -1.29 -13.69 -8.36
C VAL A 189 -1.95 -12.46 -7.77
N HIS A 190 -2.34 -11.48 -8.58
CA HIS A 190 -2.86 -10.22 -8.04
C HIS A 190 -4.33 -10.34 -7.65
N LEU A 191 -4.70 -9.61 -6.61
CA LEU A 191 -6.08 -9.59 -6.14
C LEU A 191 -6.92 -8.64 -6.99
N THR A 192 -8.18 -9.01 -7.22
CA THR A 192 -9.20 -8.08 -7.72
C THR A 192 -9.59 -7.07 -6.62
N GLY A 193 -10.44 -6.10 -6.95
CA GLY A 193 -11.03 -5.21 -5.94
C GLY A 193 -11.83 -5.97 -4.86
N GLU A 194 -12.52 -7.05 -5.21
CA GLU A 194 -13.23 -7.89 -4.23
C GLU A 194 -12.26 -8.68 -3.33
N GLY A 195 -11.19 -9.24 -3.91
CA GLY A 195 -10.15 -9.92 -3.13
C GLY A 195 -9.45 -8.97 -2.16
N ASN A 196 -9.05 -7.79 -2.65
CA ASN A 196 -8.45 -6.73 -1.82
C ASN A 196 -9.35 -6.35 -0.65
N ARG A 197 -10.65 -6.15 -0.91
CA ARG A 197 -11.63 -5.81 0.13
C ARG A 197 -11.69 -6.89 1.22
N PHE A 198 -11.83 -8.15 0.84
CA PHE A 198 -11.96 -9.26 1.79
C PHE A 198 -10.75 -9.36 2.71
N PHE A 199 -9.53 -9.36 2.16
CA PHE A 199 -8.33 -9.42 2.99
C PHE A 199 -8.16 -8.14 3.84
N ALA A 200 -8.54 -6.98 3.33
CA ALA A 200 -8.41 -5.72 4.07
C ALA A 200 -9.34 -5.66 5.28
N GLU A 201 -10.54 -6.24 5.19
CA GLU A 201 -11.47 -6.39 6.31
C GLU A 201 -10.89 -7.29 7.42
N GLY A 202 -10.27 -8.40 7.03
CA GLY A 202 -9.57 -9.29 7.97
C GLY A 202 -8.39 -8.59 8.65
N LEU A 203 -7.54 -7.92 7.89
CA LEU A 203 -6.41 -7.18 8.45
C LEU A 203 -6.86 -6.00 9.34
N ALA A 204 -7.91 -5.27 8.97
CA ALA A 204 -8.47 -4.21 9.80
C ALA A 204 -8.92 -4.73 11.17
N SER A 205 -9.54 -5.92 11.20
CA SER A 205 -9.97 -6.57 12.43
C SER A 205 -8.80 -6.94 13.34
N ILE A 206 -7.68 -7.40 12.76
CA ILE A 206 -6.43 -7.66 13.48
C ILE A 206 -5.84 -6.36 14.02
N ILE A 207 -5.68 -5.34 13.17
CA ILE A 207 -5.08 -4.06 13.58
C ILE A 207 -5.88 -3.40 14.69
N LYS A 208 -7.22 -3.49 14.65
CA LYS A 208 -8.08 -2.94 15.70
C LYS A 208 -7.74 -3.48 17.09
N THR A 209 -7.27 -4.71 17.23
CA THR A 209 -6.88 -5.27 18.53
C THR A 209 -5.54 -4.71 19.04
N ILE A 210 -4.70 -4.18 18.14
CA ILE A 210 -3.38 -3.62 18.44
C ILE A 210 -3.47 -2.14 18.85
N ILE A 211 -4.45 -1.39 18.32
CA ILE A 211 -4.60 0.05 18.55
C ILE A 211 -4.46 0.48 20.03
N PRO A 212 -5.03 -0.22 21.03
CA PRO A 212 -4.87 0.14 22.44
C PRO A 212 -3.42 0.13 22.95
N GLU A 213 -2.53 -0.60 22.28
CA GLU A 213 -1.11 -0.78 22.64
C GLU A 213 -0.17 0.13 21.84
N VAL A 214 -0.71 0.97 20.95
CA VAL A 214 0.08 1.87 20.13
C VAL A 214 0.46 3.11 20.93
N HIS A 215 1.77 3.37 21.06
CA HIS A 215 2.27 4.61 21.66
C HIS A 215 2.02 5.80 20.74
N LEU A 216 1.36 6.83 21.28
CA LEU A 216 1.14 8.09 20.59
C LEU A 216 2.42 8.92 20.59
N VAL A 217 2.86 9.33 19.42
CA VAL A 217 4.01 10.21 19.27
C VAL A 217 3.53 11.63 19.01
N GLN A 218 3.85 12.57 19.92
CA GLN A 218 3.71 13.99 19.62
C GLN A 218 4.64 14.34 18.46
N THR A 219 4.16 15.18 17.56
CA THR A 219 4.94 15.56 16.39
C THR A 219 4.73 17.02 16.00
N ASN A 220 5.72 17.58 15.33
CA ASN A 220 5.64 18.90 14.72
C ASN A 220 4.87 18.80 13.38
N SER A 221 3.69 19.42 13.30
CA SER A 221 2.85 19.45 12.09
C SER A 221 3.45 20.30 10.97
N GLU A 222 4.20 21.36 11.29
CA GLU A 222 4.92 22.19 10.30
C GLU A 222 5.99 21.38 9.59
N THR A 223 6.79 20.58 10.32
CA THR A 223 7.83 19.72 9.73
C THR A 223 7.25 18.68 8.77
N TRP A 224 6.14 18.01 9.15
CA TRP A 224 5.49 17.06 8.24
C TRP A 224 4.93 17.73 7.00
N LEU A 225 4.36 18.94 7.15
CA LEU A 225 3.87 19.69 6.01
C LEU A 225 5.02 20.15 5.11
N GLU A 226 6.11 20.64 5.68
CA GLU A 226 7.30 21.05 4.95
C GLU A 226 7.86 19.88 4.14
N ASP A 227 8.06 18.71 4.74
CA ASP A 227 8.50 17.50 4.04
C ASP A 227 7.53 17.07 2.93
N ALA A 228 6.22 17.26 3.12
CA ALA A 228 5.22 16.95 2.10
C ALA A 228 5.32 17.91 0.90
N LEU A 229 5.50 19.20 1.17
CA LEU A 229 5.54 20.27 0.16
C LEU A 229 6.89 20.33 -0.57
N LEU A 230 7.99 19.97 0.08
CA LEU A 230 9.34 19.90 -0.49
C LEU A 230 9.59 18.60 -1.28
N ASN A 231 8.62 17.68 -1.33
CA ASN A 231 8.73 16.47 -2.12
C ASN A 231 8.86 16.82 -3.62
N PRO A 232 9.97 16.44 -4.29
CA PRO A 232 10.21 16.83 -5.68
C PRO A 232 9.10 16.39 -6.64
N VAL A 233 8.54 15.20 -6.46
CA VAL A 233 7.47 14.69 -7.32
C VAL A 233 6.19 15.50 -7.15
N TYR A 234 5.89 15.96 -5.94
CA TYR A 234 4.72 16.83 -5.71
C TYR A 234 4.90 18.19 -6.38
N ILE A 235 6.10 18.78 -6.29
CA ILE A 235 6.44 20.04 -6.96
C ILE A 235 6.32 19.88 -8.48
N GLU A 236 6.95 18.85 -9.04
CA GLU A 236 6.90 18.55 -10.47
C GLU A 236 5.47 18.29 -10.98
N CYS A 237 4.62 17.63 -10.18
CA CYS A 237 3.20 17.46 -10.50
C CYS A 237 2.45 18.80 -10.52
N CYS A 238 2.70 19.67 -9.53
CA CYS A 238 2.11 21.01 -9.50
C CYS A 238 2.52 21.83 -10.74
N GLU A 239 3.79 21.85 -11.10
CA GLU A 239 4.31 22.54 -12.29
C GLU A 239 3.76 21.95 -13.60
N SER A 240 3.71 20.63 -13.69
CA SER A 240 3.18 19.92 -14.86
C SER A 240 1.68 20.17 -15.03
N LEU A 241 0.92 20.25 -13.93
CA LEU A 241 -0.49 20.64 -13.95
C LEU A 241 -0.66 22.10 -14.40
N GLN A 242 0.18 23.01 -13.92
CA GLN A 242 0.14 24.42 -14.34
C GLN A 242 0.42 24.59 -15.83
N THR A 243 1.37 23.84 -16.37
CA THR A 243 1.81 23.89 -17.77
C THR A 243 1.01 22.99 -18.72
N GLY A 244 0.02 22.25 -18.23
CA GLY A 244 -0.81 21.36 -19.05
C GLY A 244 -0.11 20.06 -19.49
N ARG A 245 1.03 19.71 -18.86
CA ARG A 245 1.88 18.56 -19.21
C ARG A 245 1.77 17.40 -18.22
N LEU A 246 0.75 17.38 -17.35
CA LEU A 246 0.60 16.36 -16.31
C LEU A 246 0.53 14.93 -16.87
N LYS A 247 -0.16 14.74 -18.00
CA LYS A 247 -0.23 13.42 -18.67
C LYS A 247 1.13 12.97 -19.18
N GLU A 248 1.89 13.88 -19.80
CA GLU A 248 3.24 13.61 -20.31
C GLU A 248 4.17 13.22 -19.15
N TYR A 249 4.12 13.98 -18.06
CA TYR A 249 4.88 13.68 -16.84
C TYR A 249 4.63 12.27 -16.31
N PHE A 250 3.37 11.82 -16.24
CA PHE A 250 3.07 10.45 -15.77
C PHE A 250 3.28 9.36 -16.81
N SER A 251 3.43 9.71 -18.09
CA SER A 251 3.73 8.75 -19.16
C SER A 251 5.21 8.34 -19.17
N GLU A 252 6.09 9.06 -18.48
CA GLU A 252 7.50 8.72 -18.33
C GLU A 252 7.72 7.58 -17.32
N PRO A 253 8.55 6.57 -17.64
CA PRO A 253 8.71 5.39 -16.81
C PRO A 253 9.54 5.66 -15.56
N GLN A 254 8.90 5.88 -14.40
CA GLN A 254 9.53 5.77 -13.08
C GLN A 254 8.51 5.34 -12.00
N GLY A 255 8.68 4.13 -11.45
CA GLY A 255 7.83 3.59 -10.37
C GLY A 255 7.87 4.37 -9.04
N LEU A 256 8.85 5.27 -8.89
CA LEU A 256 9.00 6.12 -7.71
C LEU A 256 7.90 7.19 -7.58
N LYS A 257 7.34 7.70 -8.68
CA LYS A 257 6.41 8.86 -8.64
C LYS A 257 5.23 8.58 -7.71
N ARG A 258 4.59 7.42 -7.86
CA ARG A 258 3.48 7.00 -7.01
C ARG A 258 3.88 6.86 -5.53
N LEU A 259 5.04 6.27 -5.22
CA LEU A 259 5.51 6.11 -3.83
C LEU A 259 5.79 7.47 -3.19
N MET A 260 6.36 8.40 -3.94
CA MET A 260 6.60 9.77 -3.47
C MET A 260 5.29 10.53 -3.26
N LEU A 261 4.29 10.37 -4.14
CA LEU A 261 2.97 10.97 -3.93
C LEU A 261 2.21 10.36 -2.74
N GLN A 262 2.31 9.05 -2.51
CA GLN A 262 1.79 8.40 -1.31
C GLN A 262 2.42 9.02 -0.05
N LYS A 263 3.72 9.32 -0.09
CA LYS A 263 4.43 9.99 1.00
C LYS A 263 3.88 11.38 1.27
N THR A 264 3.75 12.23 0.24
CA THR A 264 3.14 13.56 0.36
C THR A 264 1.72 13.48 0.93
N ARG A 265 0.90 12.55 0.45
CA ARG A 265 -0.47 12.34 0.96
C ARG A 265 -0.46 12.02 2.46
N SER A 266 0.35 11.04 2.86
CA SER A 266 0.39 10.56 4.25
C SER A 266 0.92 11.64 5.21
N PHE A 267 1.97 12.35 4.79
CA PHE A 267 2.59 13.42 5.57
C PHE A 267 1.64 14.62 5.73
N SER A 268 0.96 15.01 4.65
CA SER A 268 -0.06 16.06 4.69
C SER A 268 -1.23 15.69 5.62
N ARG A 269 -1.68 14.42 5.58
CA ARG A 269 -2.74 13.94 6.48
C ARG A 269 -2.32 13.98 7.95
N ARG A 270 -1.07 13.63 8.25
CA ARG A 270 -0.50 13.76 9.60
C ARG A 270 -0.40 15.21 10.04
N ALA A 271 0.15 16.09 9.20
CA ALA A 271 0.24 17.52 9.49
C ALA A 271 -1.15 18.10 9.82
N MET A 272 -2.17 17.75 9.03
CA MET A 272 -3.56 18.16 9.27
C MET A 272 -4.10 17.67 10.62
N ALA A 273 -3.77 16.45 11.05
CA ALA A 273 -4.24 15.89 12.32
C ALA A 273 -3.64 16.58 13.57
N PHE A 274 -2.45 17.17 13.42
CA PHE A 274 -1.72 17.86 14.50
C PHE A 274 -1.60 19.37 14.27
N ALA A 275 -2.35 19.95 13.32
CA ALA A 275 -2.34 21.38 13.08
C ALA A 275 -2.89 22.14 14.29
N ASP A 276 -2.18 23.18 14.72
CA ASP A 276 -2.54 24.02 15.87
C ASP A 276 -3.26 25.31 15.47
N ASN A 277 -3.27 25.61 14.17
CA ASN A 277 -3.94 26.77 13.59
C ASN A 277 -4.58 26.44 12.24
N GLU A 278 -5.56 27.26 11.85
CA GLU A 278 -6.38 27.06 10.65
C GLU A 278 -5.57 27.19 9.36
N GLU A 279 -4.56 28.07 9.31
CA GLU A 279 -3.72 28.25 8.12
C GLU A 279 -2.93 26.97 7.80
N LEU A 280 -2.28 26.39 8.81
CA LEU A 280 -1.53 25.15 8.68
C LEU A 280 -2.45 23.98 8.28
N GLN A 281 -3.62 23.89 8.92
CA GLN A 281 -4.63 22.88 8.62
C GLN A 281 -5.09 22.97 7.15
N ASN A 282 -5.38 24.18 6.65
CA ASN A 282 -5.84 24.41 5.28
C ASN A 282 -4.75 24.10 4.24
N LYS A 283 -3.49 24.47 4.50
CA LYS A 283 -2.36 24.11 3.62
C LYS A 283 -2.15 22.60 3.57
N ALA A 284 -2.16 21.93 4.71
CA ALA A 284 -2.03 20.48 4.80
C ALA A 284 -3.19 19.77 4.09
N TYR A 285 -4.42 20.23 4.28
CA TYR A 285 -5.59 19.67 3.60
C TYR A 285 -5.52 19.84 2.08
N THR A 286 -5.06 21.00 1.60
CA THR A 286 -4.83 21.26 0.17
C THR A 286 -3.80 20.30 -0.42
N ALA A 287 -2.64 20.14 0.24
CA ALA A 287 -1.60 19.22 -0.21
C ALA A 287 -2.06 17.75 -0.21
N TYR A 288 -2.84 17.35 0.80
CA TYR A 288 -3.47 16.03 0.87
C TYR A 288 -4.42 15.77 -0.30
N CYS A 289 -5.29 16.73 -0.64
CA CYS A 289 -6.22 16.63 -1.75
C CYS A 289 -5.51 16.59 -3.11
N LEU A 290 -4.51 17.47 -3.32
CA LEU A 290 -3.71 17.47 -4.55
C LEU A 290 -2.91 16.18 -4.73
N ALA A 291 -2.24 15.69 -3.68
CA ALA A 291 -1.51 14.42 -3.74
C ALA A 291 -2.44 13.24 -4.06
N SER A 292 -3.64 13.21 -3.46
CA SER A 292 -4.66 12.20 -3.80
C SER A 292 -5.06 12.31 -5.28
N GLY A 293 -5.35 13.52 -5.77
CA GLY A 293 -5.63 13.75 -7.18
C GLY A 293 -4.50 13.30 -8.11
N PHE A 294 -3.24 13.61 -7.78
CA PHE A 294 -2.08 13.19 -8.57
C PHE A 294 -1.88 11.67 -8.57
N MET A 295 -2.12 10.98 -7.45
CA MET A 295 -2.10 9.52 -7.42
C MET A 295 -3.17 8.91 -8.33
N ALA A 296 -4.36 9.50 -8.40
CA ALA A 296 -5.39 9.07 -9.33
C ALA A 296 -5.01 9.38 -10.79
N ALA A 297 -4.44 10.55 -11.07
CA ALA A 297 -3.96 10.90 -12.40
C ALA A 297 -2.89 9.91 -12.90
N GLU A 298 -1.93 9.54 -12.04
CA GLU A 298 -0.94 8.50 -12.35
C GLU A 298 -1.61 7.18 -12.72
N ARG A 299 -2.58 6.73 -11.90
CA ARG A 299 -3.34 5.49 -12.19
C ARG A 299 -4.13 5.58 -13.49
N ILE A 300 -4.76 6.71 -13.77
CA ILE A 300 -5.58 6.92 -14.98
C ILE A 300 -4.70 6.91 -16.24
N TYR A 301 -3.59 7.64 -16.22
CA TYR A 301 -2.74 7.78 -17.40
C TYR A 301 -1.88 6.54 -17.70
N THR A 302 -1.68 5.67 -16.71
CA THR A 302 -0.99 4.38 -16.88
C THR A 302 -1.93 3.20 -17.14
N SER A 303 -3.24 3.38 -16.96
CA SER A 303 -4.24 2.33 -17.22
C SER A 303 -4.72 2.35 -18.66
N GLN A 304 -4.86 1.16 -19.25
CA GLN A 304 -5.58 0.97 -20.52
C GLN A 304 -7.05 0.59 -20.30
N ASP A 305 -7.45 0.35 -19.05
CA ASP A 305 -8.81 -0.02 -18.66
C ASP A 305 -9.63 1.24 -18.32
N LYS A 306 -10.75 1.39 -19.02
CA LYS A 306 -11.68 2.52 -18.86
C LYS A 306 -12.40 2.48 -17.51
N GLU A 307 -12.79 1.31 -17.02
CA GLU A 307 -13.48 1.17 -15.74
C GLU A 307 -12.57 1.56 -14.58
N ILE A 308 -11.30 1.12 -14.63
CA ILE A 308 -10.27 1.52 -13.66
C ILE A 308 -10.12 3.05 -13.65
N SER A 309 -10.12 3.68 -14.83
CA SER A 309 -9.99 5.12 -14.99
C SER A 309 -11.19 5.86 -14.41
N GLU A 310 -12.42 5.47 -14.79
CA GLU A 310 -13.67 6.08 -14.32
C GLU A 310 -13.85 5.96 -12.78
N LYS A 311 -13.51 4.81 -12.20
CA LYS A 311 -13.51 4.62 -10.76
C LYS A 311 -12.46 5.48 -10.05
N SER A 312 -11.26 5.58 -10.62
CA SER A 312 -10.18 6.41 -10.06
C SER A 312 -10.51 7.89 -10.11
N VAL A 313 -11.18 8.37 -11.17
CA VAL A 313 -11.74 9.73 -11.25
C VAL A 313 -12.74 9.97 -10.13
N ARG A 314 -13.72 9.06 -9.94
CA ARG A 314 -14.70 9.19 -8.86
C ARG A 314 -14.05 9.23 -7.48
N TRP A 315 -13.04 8.40 -7.24
CA TRP A 315 -12.27 8.41 -6.01
C TRP A 315 -11.57 9.77 -5.80
N ALA A 316 -10.88 10.30 -6.80
CA ALA A 316 -10.20 11.59 -6.71
C ALA A 316 -11.18 12.76 -6.45
N MET A 317 -12.33 12.77 -7.13
CA MET A 317 -13.36 13.80 -7.00
C MET A 317 -13.96 13.86 -5.60
N SER A 318 -13.92 12.76 -4.82
CA SER A 318 -14.38 12.76 -3.42
C SER A 318 -13.50 13.62 -2.49
N TYR A 319 -12.25 13.89 -2.88
CA TYR A 319 -11.32 14.75 -2.15
C TYR A 319 -11.35 16.19 -2.69
N LEU A 320 -11.26 16.34 -4.01
CA LEU A 320 -11.03 17.63 -4.66
C LEU A 320 -12.23 18.60 -4.53
N LYS A 321 -13.46 18.08 -4.53
CA LYS A 321 -14.68 18.93 -4.47
C LYS A 321 -14.83 19.74 -3.18
N ASN A 322 -14.07 19.42 -2.14
CA ASN A 322 -14.15 20.09 -0.84
C ASN A 322 -13.34 21.40 -0.78
N ILE A 323 -12.49 21.69 -1.78
CA ILE A 323 -11.68 22.92 -1.84
C ILE A 323 -11.77 23.55 -3.23
N PRO A 324 -12.98 23.98 -3.66
CA PRO A 324 -13.19 24.44 -5.04
C PRO A 324 -12.49 25.75 -5.35
N GLU A 325 -12.03 26.52 -4.36
CA GLU A 325 -11.42 27.84 -4.56
C GLU A 325 -9.93 27.78 -4.92
N ASN A 326 -9.27 26.62 -4.77
CA ASN A 326 -7.86 26.48 -5.09
C ASN A 326 -7.65 26.29 -6.61
N ASN A 327 -6.90 27.19 -7.24
CA ASN A 327 -6.65 27.19 -8.70
C ASN A 327 -6.08 25.86 -9.24
N LEU A 328 -5.19 25.19 -8.50
CA LEU A 328 -4.63 23.90 -8.95
C LEU A 328 -5.70 22.81 -8.85
N ILE A 329 -6.45 22.78 -7.76
CA ILE A 329 -7.56 21.83 -7.59
C ILE A 329 -8.61 22.01 -8.70
N GLN A 330 -8.98 23.24 -9.03
CA GLN A 330 -9.89 23.53 -10.15
C GLN A 330 -9.37 22.97 -11.47
N LYS A 331 -8.10 23.24 -11.82
CA LYS A 331 -7.48 22.69 -13.04
C LYS A 331 -7.52 21.16 -13.06
N LEU A 332 -7.27 20.52 -11.93
CA LEU A 332 -7.30 19.06 -11.84
C LEU A 332 -8.72 18.50 -11.96
N ILE A 333 -9.72 19.17 -11.38
CA ILE A 333 -11.15 18.87 -11.56
C ILE A 333 -11.53 18.97 -13.04
N GLU A 334 -11.17 20.06 -13.73
CA GLU A 334 -11.47 20.26 -15.15
C GLU A 334 -10.84 19.18 -16.05
N ILE A 335 -9.66 18.65 -15.67
CA ILE A 335 -9.05 17.52 -16.36
C ILE A 335 -9.89 16.26 -16.16
N PHE A 336 -10.29 15.97 -14.92
CA PHE A 336 -11.06 14.78 -14.57
C PHE A 336 -12.49 14.80 -15.11
N GLU A 337 -13.12 15.96 -15.27
CA GLU A 337 -14.45 16.08 -15.89
C GLU A 337 -14.43 15.81 -17.41
N LYS A 338 -13.26 15.84 -18.05
CA LYS A 338 -13.07 15.57 -19.49
C LYS A 338 -12.70 14.11 -19.79
N LEU A 339 -12.38 13.33 -18.76
CA LEU A 339 -11.99 11.91 -18.83
C LEU A 339 -13.20 11.02 -18.52
#